data_AF-A0AA90Z7A5-F1
#
_entry.id   AF-A0AA90Z7A5-F1
#
_cell.length_a   1.000
_cell.length_b   1.000
_cell.length_c   1.000
_cell.angle_alpha   90.00
_cell.angle_beta   90.00
_cell.angle_gamma   90.00
#
_symmetry.space_group_name_H-M   'P 1'
#
loop_
_entity.id
_entity.type
_entity.pdbx_description
1 polymer ?
#
loop_
_entity_poly.entity_id
_entity_poly.type
_entity_poly.pdbx_seq_one_letter_code
_entity_poly.pdbx_strand_id
1 'polypeptide(L)'
;MEGMIQDAFGWIREQEISTAKELSRLITAFKLWGVENEFPTKLIQLKSKNNWDNSIRETARACSSLASSNFDLEKYGQWLLSKRENNGSWENNVYDTTYALIALAEMGIPEMKGCKWLVENYGEKWEHVGTTSLIITTLVKQEDLTKEKPFTDFIEERVKWILSERDEDGGWKFISTSNLVIQALAIVGLKEELDTSLKWLMSRQNSNGSWGKNDGNITATALSLITLGYAHRQ
;
A
#
# COMPACT_ATOMS: atom_id res chain seq x y z
N MET A 1 1.45 18.16 14.23
CA MET A 1 0.93 16.97 13.54
C MET A 1 -0.59 16.88 13.62
N GLU A 2 -1.21 16.94 14.81
CA GLU A 2 -2.66 16.76 14.95
C GLU A 2 -3.52 17.70 14.08
N GLY A 3 -3.26 19.02 14.10
CA GLY A 3 -3.98 19.97 13.24
C GLY A 3 -3.84 19.68 11.74
N MET A 4 -2.64 19.32 11.29
CA MET A 4 -2.38 18.93 9.89
C MET A 4 -3.23 17.73 9.46
N ILE A 5 -3.37 16.74 10.35
CA ILE A 5 -4.17 15.54 10.08
C ILE A 5 -5.67 15.88 10.07
N GLN A 6 -6.12 16.76 10.95
CA GLN A 6 -7.49 17.26 10.95
C GLN A 6 -7.84 17.99 9.64
N ASP A 7 -6.95 18.87 9.16
CA ASP A 7 -7.14 19.59 7.90
C ASP A 7 -7.23 18.63 6.71
N ALA A 8 -6.36 17.61 6.67
CA ALA A 8 -6.39 16.59 5.64
C ALA A 8 -7.71 15.79 5.61
N PHE A 9 -8.24 15.41 6.78
CA PHE A 9 -9.54 14.77 6.85
C PHE A 9 -10.70 15.72 6.54
N GLY A 10 -10.58 17.00 6.88
CA GLY A 10 -11.52 18.05 6.45
C GLY A 10 -11.61 18.10 4.93
N TRP A 11 -10.47 18.24 4.26
CA TRP A 11 -10.38 18.26 2.80
C TRP A 11 -10.95 16.99 2.16
N ILE A 12 -10.65 15.80 2.69
CA ILE A 12 -11.18 14.52 2.18
C ILE A 12 -12.71 14.45 2.23
N ARG A 13 -13.35 15.02 3.26
CA ARG A 13 -14.82 14.99 3.41
C ARG A 13 -15.53 15.84 2.37
N GLU A 14 -14.84 16.78 1.74
CA GLU A 14 -15.37 17.62 0.66
C GLU A 14 -15.20 16.99 -0.73
N GLN A 15 -14.52 15.85 -0.84
CA GLN A 15 -14.25 15.22 -2.12
C GLN A 15 -15.33 14.20 -2.54
N GLU A 16 -15.61 14.14 -3.84
CA GLU A 16 -16.38 13.04 -4.42
C GLU A 16 -15.50 11.79 -4.58
N ILE A 17 -15.72 10.81 -3.72
CA ILE A 17 -14.96 9.55 -3.70
C ILE A 17 -15.82 8.43 -4.27
N SER A 18 -15.43 7.91 -5.42
CA SER A 18 -16.24 6.94 -6.17
C SER A 18 -15.50 5.69 -6.61
N THR A 19 -14.16 5.67 -6.57
CA THR A 19 -13.37 4.53 -7.07
C THR A 19 -12.98 3.55 -5.97
N ALA A 20 -12.93 2.25 -6.29
CA ALA A 20 -12.45 1.22 -5.36
C ALA A 20 -11.03 1.51 -4.87
N LYS A 21 -10.16 1.96 -5.77
CA LYS A 21 -8.78 2.41 -5.49
C LYS A 21 -8.70 3.49 -4.40
N GLU A 22 -9.55 4.51 -4.46
CA GLU A 22 -9.55 5.62 -3.50
C GLU A 22 -10.17 5.21 -2.18
N LEU A 23 -11.34 4.56 -2.23
CA LEU A 23 -12.01 4.04 -1.04
C LEU A 23 -11.09 3.10 -0.25
N SER A 24 -10.41 2.16 -0.91
CA SER A 24 -9.51 1.21 -0.24
C SER A 24 -8.38 1.90 0.53
N ARG A 25 -7.78 2.95 -0.06
CA ARG A 25 -6.74 3.74 0.61
C ARG A 25 -7.30 4.55 1.77
N LEU A 26 -8.46 5.16 1.59
CA LEU A 26 -9.10 5.96 2.64
C LEU A 26 -9.56 5.10 3.82
N ILE A 27 -10.09 3.90 3.57
CA ILE A 27 -10.41 2.94 4.64
C ILE A 27 -9.18 2.66 5.49
N THR A 28 -8.04 2.40 4.84
CA THR A 28 -6.76 2.15 5.53
C THR A 28 -6.30 3.37 6.33
N ALA A 29 -6.33 4.56 5.71
CA ALA A 29 -5.97 5.82 6.36
C ALA A 29 -6.84 6.10 7.59
N PHE A 30 -8.16 6.08 7.44
CA PHE A 30 -9.10 6.36 8.51
C PHE A 30 -8.97 5.36 9.66
N LYS A 31 -8.78 4.07 9.35
CA LYS A 31 -8.51 3.04 10.36
C LYS A 31 -7.24 3.36 11.15
N LEU A 32 -6.16 3.78 10.49
CA LEU A 32 -4.89 4.15 11.16
C LEU A 32 -5.03 5.39 12.06
N TRP A 33 -6.03 6.23 11.84
CA TRP A 33 -6.29 7.40 12.68
C TRP A 33 -7.49 7.22 13.61
N GLY A 34 -8.14 6.05 13.62
CA GLY A 34 -9.30 5.79 14.47
C GLY A 34 -10.52 6.66 14.11
N VAL A 35 -10.63 7.10 12.86
CA VAL A 35 -11.70 7.98 12.40
C VAL A 35 -12.80 7.15 11.75
N GLU A 36 -14.03 7.27 12.27
CA GLU A 36 -15.20 6.61 11.69
C GLU A 36 -15.56 7.17 10.31
N ASN A 37 -16.04 6.30 9.44
CA ASN A 37 -16.45 6.65 8.08
C ASN A 37 -17.31 5.53 7.45
N GLU A 38 -17.99 5.88 6.37
CA GLU A 38 -18.86 4.97 5.60
C GLU A 38 -18.17 4.29 4.39
N PHE A 39 -16.86 4.51 4.21
CA PHE A 39 -16.14 4.01 3.04
C PHE A 39 -16.14 2.47 2.90
N PRO A 40 -16.04 1.65 3.97
CA PRO A 40 -16.16 0.20 3.84
C PRO A 40 -17.49 -0.23 3.21
N THR A 41 -18.59 0.38 3.63
CA THR A 41 -19.93 0.11 3.08
C THR A 41 -20.02 0.54 1.62
N LYS A 42 -19.54 1.76 1.27
CA LYS A 42 -19.47 2.23 -0.12
C LYS A 42 -18.65 1.31 -1.00
N LEU A 43 -17.49 0.85 -0.52
CA LEU A 43 -16.62 -0.06 -1.26
C LEU A 43 -17.32 -1.39 -1.54
N ILE A 44 -18.00 -1.98 -0.56
CA ILE A 44 -18.78 -3.21 -0.74
C ILE A 44 -19.90 -3.05 -1.76
N GLN A 45 -20.51 -1.86 -1.88
CA GLN A 45 -21.56 -1.59 -2.86
C GLN A 45 -21.04 -1.54 -4.30
N LEU A 46 -19.75 -1.23 -4.52
CA LEU A 46 -19.14 -1.19 -5.86
C LEU A 46 -18.86 -2.56 -6.46
N LYS A 47 -18.90 -3.64 -5.66
CA LYS A 47 -18.49 -4.97 -6.14
C LYS A 47 -19.49 -5.54 -7.16
N SER A 48 -18.97 -6.33 -8.09
CA SER A 48 -19.77 -7.20 -8.95
C SER A 48 -19.44 -8.66 -8.67
N LYS A 49 -20.43 -9.44 -8.23
CA LYS A 49 -20.25 -10.83 -7.79
C LYS A 49 -19.18 -10.93 -6.68
N ASN A 50 -18.03 -11.55 -7.00
CA ASN A 50 -16.92 -11.84 -6.10
C ASN A 50 -15.65 -11.04 -6.46
N ASN A 51 -15.78 -9.89 -7.13
CA ASN A 51 -14.65 -9.03 -7.49
C ASN A 51 -15.10 -7.56 -7.62
N TRP A 52 -14.10 -6.69 -7.77
CA TRP A 52 -14.28 -5.30 -8.17
C TRP A 52 -13.78 -5.14 -9.60
N ASP A 53 -14.69 -4.73 -10.49
CA ASP A 53 -14.44 -4.43 -11.91
C ASP A 53 -13.77 -5.55 -12.73
N ASN A 54 -13.93 -6.81 -12.30
CA ASN A 54 -13.20 -7.97 -12.85
C ASN A 54 -11.67 -7.75 -12.90
N SER A 55 -11.17 -6.88 -12.02
CA SER A 55 -9.76 -6.50 -11.93
C SER A 55 -9.14 -7.17 -10.71
N ILE A 56 -8.03 -7.89 -10.91
CA ILE A 56 -7.23 -8.45 -9.81
C ILE A 56 -6.78 -7.32 -8.89
N ARG A 57 -6.30 -6.22 -9.46
CA ARG A 57 -5.80 -5.07 -8.70
C ARG A 57 -6.84 -4.43 -7.80
N GLU A 58 -8.02 -4.12 -8.35
CA GLU A 58 -9.07 -3.46 -7.58
C GLU A 58 -9.67 -4.40 -6.55
N THR A 59 -9.81 -5.68 -6.90
CA THR A 59 -10.26 -6.71 -5.95
C THR A 59 -9.27 -6.88 -4.80
N ALA A 60 -7.97 -6.95 -5.09
CA ALA A 60 -6.94 -7.08 -4.08
C ALA A 60 -6.87 -5.86 -3.14
N ARG A 61 -6.94 -4.63 -3.69
CA ARG A 61 -7.02 -3.41 -2.88
C ARG A 61 -8.23 -3.40 -1.97
N ALA A 62 -9.39 -3.80 -2.49
CA ALA A 62 -10.60 -3.86 -1.71
C ALA A 62 -10.47 -4.87 -0.56
N CYS A 63 -10.04 -6.11 -0.86
CA CYS A 63 -9.84 -7.15 0.15
C CYS A 63 -8.85 -6.73 1.23
N SER A 64 -7.69 -6.20 0.83
CA SER A 64 -6.66 -5.66 1.72
C SER A 64 -7.23 -4.63 2.70
N SER A 65 -7.93 -3.62 2.19
CA SER A 65 -8.50 -2.56 3.03
C SER A 65 -9.61 -3.05 3.98
N LEU A 66 -10.32 -4.11 3.62
CA LEU A 66 -11.43 -4.68 4.38
C LEU A 66 -11.00 -5.82 5.30
N ALA A 67 -9.76 -6.31 5.24
CA ALA A 67 -9.32 -7.53 5.93
C ALA A 67 -9.50 -7.49 7.45
N SER A 68 -9.51 -6.30 8.04
CA SER A 68 -9.74 -6.09 9.47
C SER A 68 -11.15 -5.62 9.83
N SER A 69 -12.05 -5.53 8.84
CA SER A 69 -13.44 -5.17 9.03
C SER A 69 -14.28 -6.43 9.30
N ASN A 70 -15.52 -6.27 9.75
CA ASN A 70 -16.43 -7.38 10.05
C ASN A 70 -17.04 -8.03 8.78
N PHE A 71 -16.42 -7.87 7.61
CA PHE A 71 -16.90 -8.45 6.37
C PHE A 71 -16.27 -9.83 6.15
N ASP A 72 -17.08 -10.79 5.75
CA ASP A 72 -16.59 -12.08 5.28
C ASP A 72 -15.94 -11.92 3.90
N LEU A 73 -14.62 -12.09 3.85
CA LEU A 73 -13.82 -11.94 2.65
C LEU A 73 -13.40 -13.27 2.00
N GLU A 74 -13.80 -14.41 2.56
CA GLU A 74 -13.29 -15.73 2.16
C GLU A 74 -13.42 -15.96 0.65
N LYS A 75 -14.62 -15.73 0.10
CA LYS A 75 -14.90 -15.92 -1.33
C LYS A 75 -14.08 -15.04 -2.26
N TYR A 76 -13.62 -13.88 -1.81
CA TYR A 76 -12.79 -12.97 -2.62
C TYR A 76 -11.33 -13.41 -2.60
N GLY A 77 -10.85 -13.92 -1.46
CA GLY A 77 -9.55 -14.60 -1.36
C GLY A 77 -9.50 -15.83 -2.27
N GLN A 78 -10.55 -16.66 -2.25
CA GLN A 78 -10.68 -17.79 -3.17
C GLN A 78 -10.72 -17.34 -4.64
N TRP A 79 -11.40 -16.23 -4.94
CA TRP A 79 -11.38 -15.66 -6.28
C TRP A 79 -9.98 -15.23 -6.70
N LEU A 80 -9.23 -14.52 -5.83
CA LEU A 80 -7.84 -14.15 -6.11
C LEU A 80 -6.98 -15.39 -6.37
N LEU A 81 -7.05 -16.41 -5.51
CA LEU A 81 -6.31 -17.67 -5.69
C LEU A 81 -6.66 -18.38 -7.00
N SER A 82 -7.94 -18.35 -7.41
CA SER A 82 -8.37 -18.94 -8.70
C SER A 82 -7.80 -18.25 -9.92
N LYS A 83 -7.28 -17.02 -9.77
CA LYS A 83 -6.63 -16.24 -10.84
C LYS A 83 -5.12 -16.41 -10.89
N ARG A 84 -4.52 -17.09 -9.90
CA ARG A 84 -3.09 -17.37 -9.88
C ARG A 84 -2.73 -18.29 -11.05
N GLU A 85 -1.75 -17.87 -11.83
CA GLU A 85 -1.21 -18.65 -12.94
C GLU A 85 -0.29 -19.78 -12.48
N ASN A 86 0.05 -20.70 -13.40
CA ASN A 86 0.92 -21.82 -13.11
C ASN A 86 2.34 -21.41 -12.68
N ASN A 87 2.81 -20.22 -13.06
CA ASN A 87 4.09 -19.69 -12.62
C ASN A 87 4.02 -18.96 -11.26
N GLY A 88 2.82 -18.85 -10.65
CA GLY A 88 2.61 -18.16 -9.38
C GLY A 88 2.21 -16.69 -9.50
N SER A 89 2.26 -16.11 -10.70
CA SER A 89 1.89 -14.72 -10.95
C SER A 89 0.38 -14.51 -11.07
N TRP A 90 -0.01 -13.24 -11.07
CA TRP A 90 -1.30 -12.76 -11.54
C TRP A 90 -1.11 -11.93 -12.80
N GLU A 91 -1.72 -12.36 -13.91
CA GLU A 91 -1.64 -11.71 -15.24
C GLU A 91 -0.23 -11.49 -15.77
N ASN A 92 0.76 -12.26 -15.29
CA ASN A 92 2.19 -12.01 -15.54
C ASN A 92 2.61 -10.55 -15.27
N ASN A 93 1.95 -9.90 -14.31
CA ASN A 93 2.12 -8.48 -14.03
C ASN A 93 2.63 -8.25 -12.60
N VAL A 94 3.68 -7.45 -12.46
CA VAL A 94 4.30 -7.12 -11.17
C VAL A 94 3.32 -6.44 -10.21
N TYR A 95 2.47 -5.55 -10.70
CA TYR A 95 1.52 -4.83 -9.85
C TYR A 95 0.36 -5.72 -9.44
N ASP A 96 -0.21 -6.50 -10.36
CA ASP A 96 -1.34 -7.38 -10.02
C ASP A 96 -0.89 -8.50 -9.08
N THR A 97 0.32 -9.02 -9.28
CA THR A 97 0.94 -10.01 -8.37
C THR A 97 1.23 -9.41 -7.00
N THR A 98 1.86 -8.24 -6.91
CA THR A 98 2.16 -7.61 -5.60
C THR A 98 0.90 -7.27 -4.82
N TYR A 99 -0.12 -6.68 -5.46
CA TYR A 99 -1.38 -6.36 -4.79
C TYR A 99 -2.13 -7.62 -4.36
N ALA A 100 -2.21 -8.65 -5.21
CA ALA A 100 -2.86 -9.92 -4.84
C ALA A 100 -2.18 -10.56 -3.63
N LEU A 101 -0.84 -10.63 -3.62
CA LEU A 101 -0.09 -11.20 -2.50
C LEU A 101 -0.21 -10.38 -1.22
N ILE A 102 -0.25 -9.04 -1.28
CA ILE A 102 -0.50 -8.20 -0.10
C ILE A 102 -1.89 -8.50 0.47
N ALA A 103 -2.91 -8.57 -0.38
CA ALA A 103 -4.28 -8.86 0.05
C ALA A 103 -4.37 -10.26 0.70
N LEU A 104 -3.77 -11.27 0.08
CA LEU A 104 -3.71 -12.62 0.63
C LEU A 104 -2.99 -12.65 1.98
N ALA A 105 -1.87 -11.92 2.11
CA ALA A 105 -1.15 -11.84 3.38
C ALA A 105 -2.00 -11.22 4.50
N GLU A 106 -2.74 -10.13 4.20
CA GLU A 106 -3.62 -9.48 5.16
C GLU A 106 -4.85 -10.31 5.52
N MET A 107 -5.21 -11.27 4.65
CA MET A 107 -6.22 -12.30 4.92
C MET A 107 -5.63 -13.54 5.62
N GLY A 108 -4.34 -13.55 5.95
CA GLY A 108 -3.67 -14.67 6.62
C GLY A 108 -3.37 -15.87 5.71
N ILE A 109 -3.32 -15.67 4.39
CA ILE A 109 -3.10 -16.71 3.40
C ILE A 109 -1.66 -16.61 2.86
N PRO A 110 -0.75 -17.53 3.25
CA PRO A 110 0.61 -17.55 2.74
C PRO A 110 0.64 -18.05 1.28
N GLU A 111 1.38 -17.35 0.43
CA GLU A 111 1.53 -17.70 -0.99
C GLU A 111 2.96 -17.43 -1.48
N MET A 112 3.85 -18.37 -1.13
CA MET A 112 5.28 -18.26 -1.42
C MET A 112 5.62 -18.41 -2.90
N LYS A 113 4.77 -19.07 -3.71
CA LYS A 113 5.07 -19.27 -5.13
C LYS A 113 5.01 -17.95 -5.88
N GLY A 114 4.03 -17.10 -5.57
CA GLY A 114 3.97 -15.74 -6.12
C GLY A 114 5.13 -14.86 -5.65
N CYS A 115 5.58 -15.02 -4.41
CA CYS A 115 6.75 -14.30 -3.89
C CYS A 115 8.03 -14.69 -4.64
N LYS A 116 8.25 -16.00 -4.88
CA LYS A 116 9.37 -16.49 -5.70
C LYS A 116 9.32 -15.92 -7.11
N TRP A 117 8.13 -15.91 -7.73
CA TRP A 117 7.96 -15.32 -9.06
C TRP A 117 8.38 -13.86 -9.10
N LEU A 118 8.05 -13.04 -8.08
CA LEU A 118 8.48 -11.64 -8.01
C LEU A 118 10.00 -11.50 -7.96
N VAL A 119 10.69 -12.31 -7.16
CA VAL A 119 12.14 -12.25 -7.00
C VAL A 119 12.85 -12.76 -8.26
N GLU A 120 12.42 -13.90 -8.81
CA GLU A 120 13.03 -14.52 -9.99
C GLU A 120 12.88 -13.67 -11.28
N ASN A 121 11.84 -12.83 -11.35
CA ASN A 121 11.56 -11.98 -12.51
C ASN A 121 11.94 -10.51 -12.27
N TYR A 122 12.50 -10.17 -11.11
CA TYR A 122 12.99 -8.83 -10.85
C TYR A 122 14.17 -8.49 -11.77
N GLY A 123 14.15 -7.31 -12.36
CA GLY A 123 15.21 -6.83 -13.26
C GLY A 123 14.97 -5.37 -13.66
N GLU A 124 15.74 -4.87 -14.62
CA GLU A 124 15.76 -3.44 -15.02
C GLU A 124 14.37 -2.85 -15.29
N LYS A 125 13.46 -3.65 -15.88
CA LYS A 125 12.09 -3.21 -16.18
C LYS A 125 11.28 -2.86 -14.91
N TRP A 126 11.59 -3.47 -13.77
CA TRP A 126 10.89 -3.30 -12.50
C TRP A 126 11.71 -2.53 -11.48
N GLU A 127 12.98 -2.22 -11.78
CA GLU A 127 13.90 -1.47 -10.93
C GLU A 127 13.55 0.02 -10.91
N HIS A 128 12.42 0.29 -10.26
CA HIS A 128 11.92 1.60 -9.94
C HIS A 128 11.63 1.65 -8.44
N VAL A 129 11.94 2.77 -7.80
CA VAL A 129 11.80 2.94 -6.35
C VAL A 129 10.41 2.54 -5.85
N GLY A 130 9.34 2.99 -6.52
CA GLY A 130 7.97 2.66 -6.14
C GLY A 130 7.61 1.18 -6.30
N THR A 131 8.00 0.56 -7.42
CA THR A 131 7.77 -0.87 -7.68
C THR A 131 8.53 -1.74 -6.69
N THR A 132 9.79 -1.40 -6.45
CA THR A 132 10.67 -2.10 -5.50
C THR A 132 10.12 -2.02 -4.08
N SER A 133 9.60 -0.85 -3.68
CA SER A 133 8.96 -0.68 -2.37
C SER A 133 7.69 -1.53 -2.20
N LEU A 134 6.90 -1.67 -3.27
CA LEU A 134 5.74 -2.58 -3.26
C LEU A 134 6.18 -4.04 -3.12
N ILE A 135 7.21 -4.47 -3.85
CA ILE A 135 7.74 -5.84 -3.74
C ILE A 135 8.27 -6.11 -2.33
N ILE A 136 9.08 -5.20 -1.76
CA ILE A 136 9.56 -5.32 -0.37
C ILE A 136 8.39 -5.48 0.60
N THR A 137 7.38 -4.61 0.48
CA THR A 137 6.17 -4.68 1.32
C THR A 137 5.46 -6.02 1.18
N THR A 138 5.32 -6.52 -0.05
CA THR A 138 4.72 -7.83 -0.33
C THR A 138 5.50 -8.96 0.34
N LEU A 139 6.82 -9.00 0.16
CA LEU A 139 7.67 -10.08 0.67
C LEU A 139 7.66 -10.10 2.20
N VAL A 140 7.84 -8.95 2.87
CA VAL A 140 7.82 -8.89 4.34
C VAL A 140 6.48 -9.38 4.89
N LYS A 141 5.35 -8.88 4.35
CA LYS A 141 4.01 -9.31 4.79
C LYS A 141 3.77 -10.81 4.61
N GLN A 142 4.30 -11.40 3.54
CA GLN A 142 4.16 -12.82 3.25
C GLN A 142 5.08 -13.67 4.14
N GLU A 143 6.32 -13.24 4.39
CA GLU A 143 7.25 -13.90 5.30
C GLU A 143 6.76 -13.89 6.75
N ASP A 144 6.10 -12.81 7.19
CA ASP A 144 5.52 -12.68 8.54
C ASP A 144 4.44 -13.74 8.83
N LEU A 145 3.84 -14.35 7.80
CA LEU A 145 2.90 -15.48 7.94
C LEU A 145 3.59 -16.83 8.08
N THR A 146 4.92 -16.88 7.94
CA THR A 146 5.69 -18.12 7.90
C THR A 146 6.81 -18.10 8.93
N LYS A 147 7.45 -19.25 9.14
CA LYS A 147 8.63 -19.36 10.02
C LYS A 147 9.94 -19.11 9.29
N GLU A 148 9.89 -18.99 7.97
CA GLU A 148 11.07 -18.90 7.11
C GLU A 148 11.15 -17.50 6.50
N LYS A 149 12.37 -17.01 6.27
CA LYS A 149 12.59 -15.70 5.63
C LYS A 149 13.47 -15.82 4.38
N PRO A 150 13.01 -16.57 3.35
CA PRO A 150 13.82 -16.93 2.18
C PRO A 150 14.20 -15.74 1.28
N PHE A 151 13.60 -14.56 1.49
CA PHE A 151 13.82 -13.36 0.69
C PHE A 151 14.60 -12.27 1.43
N THR A 152 15.13 -12.55 2.62
CA THR A 152 15.88 -11.58 3.45
C THR A 152 16.98 -10.87 2.66
N ASP A 153 17.84 -11.63 1.96
CA ASP A 153 18.96 -11.06 1.21
C ASP A 153 18.47 -10.08 0.12
N PHE A 154 17.42 -10.47 -0.62
CA PHE A 154 16.80 -9.61 -1.63
C PHE A 154 16.22 -8.35 -0.99
N ILE A 155 15.48 -8.47 0.12
CA ILE A 155 14.89 -7.33 0.84
C ILE A 155 15.99 -6.36 1.29
N GLU A 156 17.05 -6.85 1.94
CA GLU A 156 18.14 -6.02 2.43
C GLU A 156 18.88 -5.29 1.32
N GLU A 157 19.17 -5.98 0.21
CA GLU A 157 19.82 -5.38 -0.95
C GLU A 157 18.96 -4.27 -1.56
N ARG A 158 17.66 -4.54 -1.76
CA ARG A 158 16.72 -3.58 -2.35
C ARG A 158 16.41 -2.42 -1.42
N VAL A 159 16.42 -2.63 -0.11
CA VAL A 159 16.31 -1.56 0.89
C VAL A 159 17.49 -0.60 0.83
N LYS A 160 18.73 -1.12 0.72
CA LYS A 160 19.92 -0.27 0.53
C LYS A 160 19.82 0.54 -0.74
N TRP A 161 19.36 -0.07 -1.83
CA TRP A 161 19.16 0.61 -3.11
C TRP A 161 18.10 1.72 -3.05
N ILE A 162 16.90 1.48 -2.51
CA ILE A 162 15.89 2.55 -2.42
C ILE A 162 16.34 3.72 -1.54
N LEU A 163 17.14 3.46 -0.49
CA LEU A 163 17.73 4.49 0.35
C LEU A 163 18.80 5.31 -0.38
N SER A 164 19.58 4.69 -1.28
CA SER A 164 20.55 5.44 -2.10
C SER A 164 19.89 6.33 -3.16
N GLU A 165 18.65 6.04 -3.54
CA GLU A 165 17.85 6.85 -4.47
C GLU A 165 17.11 8.02 -3.78
N ARG A 166 17.31 8.23 -2.48
CA ARG A 166 16.68 9.33 -1.72
C ARG A 166 17.30 10.67 -2.12
N ASP A 167 16.45 11.65 -2.42
CA ASP A 167 16.89 13.02 -2.69
C ASP A 167 17.43 13.68 -1.41
N GLU A 168 18.27 14.71 -1.55
CA GLU A 168 18.88 15.43 -0.42
C GLU A 168 17.84 16.04 0.55
N ASP A 169 16.65 16.37 0.04
CA ASP A 169 15.54 16.92 0.84
C ASP A 169 14.79 15.86 1.66
N GLY A 170 15.17 14.58 1.53
CA GLY A 170 14.59 13.44 2.24
C GLY A 170 13.44 12.76 1.52
N GLY A 171 12.99 13.31 0.40
CA GLY A 171 11.96 12.72 -0.45
C GLY A 171 12.53 11.80 -1.52
N TRP A 172 11.62 11.32 -2.35
CA TRP A 172 11.91 10.81 -3.69
C TRP A 172 11.10 11.65 -4.68
N LYS A 173 11.49 11.56 -5.95
CA LYS A 173 10.93 12.32 -7.09
C LYS A 173 9.43 12.66 -7.03
N PHE A 174 8.59 11.73 -6.58
CA PHE A 174 7.14 11.94 -6.47
C PHE A 174 6.62 11.60 -5.09
N ILE A 175 5.69 12.40 -4.58
CA ILE A 175 5.08 12.18 -3.27
C ILE A 175 4.44 10.80 -3.09
N SER A 176 3.81 10.26 -4.13
CA SER A 176 3.26 8.90 -4.09
C SER A 176 4.35 7.84 -3.98
N THR A 177 5.51 8.08 -4.61
CA THR A 177 6.68 7.20 -4.52
C THR A 177 7.31 7.30 -3.14
N SER A 178 7.53 8.51 -2.62
CA SER A 178 8.05 8.70 -1.25
C SER A 178 7.19 8.00 -0.22
N ASN A 179 5.86 8.10 -0.34
CA ASN A 179 4.95 7.40 0.57
C ASN A 179 5.13 5.88 0.53
N LEU A 180 5.23 5.27 -0.66
CA LEU A 180 5.45 3.83 -0.78
C LEU A 180 6.80 3.40 -0.17
N VAL A 181 7.85 4.21 -0.35
CA VAL A 181 9.18 3.93 0.23
C VAL A 181 9.13 4.00 1.75
N ILE A 182 8.60 5.09 2.30
CA ILE A 182 8.52 5.28 3.76
C ILE A 182 7.70 4.15 4.39
N GLN A 183 6.59 3.73 3.76
CA GLN A 183 5.80 2.59 4.22
C GLN A 183 6.59 1.27 4.18
N ALA A 184 7.32 1.00 3.10
CA ALA A 184 8.15 -0.20 2.99
C ALA A 184 9.26 -0.23 4.05
N LEU A 185 9.98 0.88 4.23
CA LEU A 185 11.02 1.02 5.24
C LEU A 185 10.47 0.89 6.67
N ALA A 186 9.29 1.44 6.94
CA ALA A 186 8.60 1.28 8.23
C ALA A 186 8.22 -0.18 8.51
N ILE A 187 7.78 -0.92 7.49
CA ILE A 187 7.44 -2.35 7.59
C ILE A 187 8.68 -3.21 7.83
N VAL A 188 9.82 -2.87 7.22
CA VAL A 188 11.12 -3.53 7.47
C VAL A 188 11.66 -3.21 8.87
N GLY A 189 11.17 -2.14 9.51
CA GLY A 189 11.57 -1.74 10.86
C GLY A 189 12.71 -0.70 10.91
N LEU A 190 13.02 -0.04 9.79
CA LEU A 190 14.07 0.99 9.71
C LEU A 190 13.57 2.38 10.12
N LYS A 191 13.02 2.49 11.34
CA LYS A 191 12.38 3.72 11.81
C LYS A 191 13.34 4.92 11.88
N GLU A 192 14.58 4.69 12.30
CA GLU A 192 15.61 5.73 12.46
C GLU A 192 15.94 6.44 11.14
N GLU A 193 15.75 5.75 10.01
CA GLU A 193 15.98 6.31 8.66
C GLU A 193 14.82 7.20 8.18
N LEU A 194 13.67 7.20 8.87
CA LEU A 194 12.45 7.85 8.39
C LEU A 194 12.34 9.32 8.78
N ASP A 195 13.07 9.79 9.80
CA ASP A 195 12.87 11.13 10.37
C ASP A 195 12.93 12.25 9.33
N THR A 196 13.95 12.22 8.46
CA THR A 196 14.12 13.22 7.40
C THR A 196 12.98 13.11 6.37
N SER A 197 12.59 11.90 5.99
CA SER A 197 11.53 11.65 5.01
C SER A 197 10.13 11.99 5.54
N LEU A 198 9.88 11.81 6.84
CA LEU A 198 8.64 12.21 7.50
C LEU A 198 8.55 13.74 7.62
N LYS A 199 9.65 14.41 7.97
CA LYS A 199 9.73 15.89 7.96
C LYS A 199 9.47 16.45 6.57
N TRP A 200 10.09 15.86 5.55
CA TRP A 200 9.83 16.19 4.16
C TRP A 200 8.34 16.04 3.83
N LEU A 201 7.74 14.88 4.13
CA LEU A 201 6.33 14.62 3.82
C LEU A 201 5.41 15.63 4.49
N MET A 202 5.65 15.95 5.76
CA MET A 202 4.90 16.97 6.50
C MET A 202 5.04 18.36 5.86
N SER A 203 6.23 18.75 5.40
CA SER A 203 6.43 20.05 4.73
C SER A 203 5.78 20.17 3.35
N ARG A 204 5.38 19.04 2.74
CA ARG A 204 4.73 18.99 1.41
C ARG A 204 3.21 19.05 1.47
N GLN A 205 2.62 19.25 2.66
CA GLN A 205 1.19 19.44 2.78
C GLN A 205 0.78 20.80 2.17
N ASN A 206 -0.27 20.80 1.37
CA ASN A 206 -0.86 22.01 0.81
C ASN A 206 -1.58 22.81 1.91
N SER A 207 -1.82 24.10 1.67
CA SER A 207 -2.51 24.99 2.62
C SER A 207 -3.96 24.56 2.93
N ASN A 208 -4.56 23.74 2.09
CA ASN A 208 -5.89 23.15 2.31
C ASN A 208 -5.85 21.78 3.00
N GLY A 209 -4.69 21.35 3.52
CA GLY A 209 -4.51 20.08 4.21
C GLY A 209 -4.25 18.86 3.30
N SER A 210 -4.38 19.00 1.99
CA SER A 210 -4.16 17.90 1.05
C SER A 210 -2.67 17.65 0.74
N TRP A 211 -2.39 16.55 0.05
CA TRP A 211 -1.10 16.31 -0.61
C TRP A 211 -1.31 16.07 -2.11
N GLY A 212 -0.28 16.38 -2.91
CA GLY A 212 -0.31 16.26 -4.37
C GLY A 212 -0.24 17.60 -5.07
N LYS A 213 -0.24 17.57 -6.41
CA LYS A 213 -0.21 18.78 -7.25
C LYS A 213 -1.57 19.48 -7.24
N ASN A 214 -1.59 20.78 -7.59
CA ASN A 214 -2.78 21.57 -7.92
C ASN A 214 -3.95 21.40 -6.93
N ASP A 215 -3.80 21.91 -5.71
CA ASP A 215 -4.81 21.87 -4.64
C ASP A 215 -5.22 20.47 -4.13
N GLY A 216 -4.48 19.43 -4.51
CA GLY A 216 -4.53 18.13 -3.85
C GLY A 216 -4.94 16.97 -4.74
N ASN A 217 -4.66 15.76 -4.27
CA ASN A 217 -5.03 14.53 -4.93
C ASN A 217 -5.45 13.48 -3.88
N ILE A 218 -6.67 12.92 -4.02
CA ILE A 218 -7.23 11.95 -3.06
C ILE A 218 -6.26 10.80 -2.77
N THR A 219 -5.64 10.25 -3.81
CA THR A 219 -4.70 9.13 -3.67
C THR A 219 -3.42 9.56 -2.94
N ALA A 220 -2.85 10.72 -3.25
CA ALA A 220 -1.65 11.22 -2.57
C ALA A 220 -1.93 11.60 -1.11
N THR A 221 -3.07 12.26 -0.84
CA THR A 221 -3.52 12.58 0.52
C THR A 221 -3.74 11.31 1.34
N ALA A 222 -4.44 10.32 0.80
CA ALA A 222 -4.67 9.06 1.49
C ALA A 222 -3.37 8.29 1.79
N LEU A 223 -2.43 8.24 0.82
CA LEU A 223 -1.11 7.63 1.04
C LEU A 223 -0.32 8.36 2.12
N SER A 224 -0.37 9.69 2.15
CA SER A 224 0.33 10.51 3.16
C SER A 224 -0.26 10.29 4.55
N LEU A 225 -1.58 10.21 4.67
CA LEU A 225 -2.26 9.83 5.91
C LEU A 225 -1.89 8.42 6.38
N ILE A 226 -1.78 7.44 5.47
CA ILE A 226 -1.35 6.08 5.81
C ILE A 226 0.08 6.11 6.36
N THR A 227 1.00 6.77 5.66
CA THR A 227 2.42 6.87 6.06
C THR A 227 2.57 7.51 7.44
N LEU A 228 1.94 8.66 7.65
CA LEU A 228 1.99 9.35 8.93
C LEU A 228 1.29 8.56 10.04
N GLY A 229 0.23 7.81 9.71
CA GLY A 229 -0.47 6.94 10.66
C GLY A 229 0.40 5.76 11.14
N TYR A 230 1.18 5.16 10.24
CA TYR A 230 2.16 4.14 10.64
C TYR A 230 3.25 4.72 11.55
N ALA A 231 3.78 5.90 11.22
CA ALA A 231 4.79 6.57 12.04
C ALA A 231 4.24 6.98 13.42
N HIS A 232 2.98 7.37 13.52
CA HIS A 232 2.36 7.81 14.78
C HIS A 232 2.07 6.66 15.75
N ARG A 233 1.75 5.46 15.25
CA ARG A 233 1.40 4.28 16.07
C ARG A 233 2.60 3.47 16.54
N GLN A 234 3.81 3.90 16.18
CA GLN A 234 5.06 3.16 16.35
C GLN A 234 5.96 3.78 17.40
#